data_AF-A0AAD9F4V0-F1
#
_entry.id   AF-A0AAD9F4V0-F1
#
_cell.length_a   1.000
_cell.length_b   1.000
_cell.length_c   1.000
_cell.angle_alpha   90.00
_cell.angle_beta   90.00
_cell.angle_gamma   90.00
#
_symmetry.space_group_name_H-M   'P 1'
#
loop_
_entity.id
_entity.type
_entity.pdbx_description
1 polymer ?
#
loop_
_entity_poly.entity_id
_entity_poly.type
_entity_poly.pdbx_seq_one_letter_code
_entity_poly.pdbx_strand_id
1 'polypeptide(L)'
;MVNTEERLGDTEDRTARLERSVAFLLHQGAKLAAKCEDLESRSRRNNVRIHGIPEGSEKNDTIGFISGFIRSSLQIPAEVDIRIERAHRSLLAKPKENTAPPRAIIVCFLDYRVKEQVIK
;
A
#
# COMPACT_ATOMS: atom_id res chain seq x y z
N MET A 1 50.28 -16.00 31.90
CA MET A 1 49.32 -17.04 31.50
C MET A 1 47.95 -16.44 31.75
N VAL A 2 47.25 -16.00 30.70
CA VAL A 2 45.94 -15.33 30.86
C VAL A 2 44.98 -16.33 31.50
N ASN A 3 44.34 -15.95 32.61
CA ASN A 3 43.43 -16.82 33.34
C ASN A 3 42.23 -17.14 32.43
N THR A 4 41.92 -18.42 32.23
CA THR A 4 40.79 -18.87 31.41
C THR A 4 39.46 -18.32 31.92
N GLU A 5 39.36 -18.08 33.23
CA GLU A 5 38.17 -17.49 33.86
C GLU A 5 37.97 -16.02 33.48
N GLU A 6 39.05 -15.24 33.38
CA GLU A 6 38.99 -13.83 32.98
C GLU A 6 38.49 -13.69 31.54
N ARG A 7 39.02 -14.54 30.64
CA ARG A 7 38.56 -14.59 29.23
C ARG A 7 37.09 -15.02 29.12
N LEU A 8 36.65 -15.95 29.97
CA LEU A 8 35.26 -16.40 29.97
C LEU A 8 34.34 -15.27 30.42
N GLY A 9 34.67 -14.58 31.52
CA GLY A 9 33.94 -13.41 32.01
C GLY A 9 33.82 -12.30 30.96
N ASP A 10 34.92 -11.97 30.28
CA ASP A 10 34.90 -10.98 29.19
C ASP A 10 33.97 -11.40 28.03
N THR A 11 33.96 -12.70 27.69
CA THR A 11 33.06 -13.21 26.64
C THR A 11 31.60 -13.20 27.07
N GLU A 12 31.30 -13.52 28.33
CA GLU A 12 29.94 -13.47 28.89
C GLU A 12 29.42 -12.03 28.93
N ASP A 13 30.23 -11.09 29.40
CA ASP A 13 29.90 -9.66 29.42
C ASP A 13 29.65 -9.12 28.02
N ARG A 14 30.49 -9.51 27.05
CA ARG A 14 30.31 -9.15 25.65
C ARG A 14 29.01 -9.75 25.10
N THR A 15 28.72 -11.00 25.42
CA THR A 15 27.50 -11.67 24.97
C THR A 15 26.26 -10.98 25.53
N ALA A 16 26.23 -10.68 26.83
CA ALA A 16 25.13 -9.96 27.46
C ALA A 16 24.93 -8.54 26.87
N ARG A 17 26.01 -7.83 26.52
CA ARG A 17 25.93 -6.53 25.83
C ARG A 17 25.36 -6.67 24.43
N LEU A 18 25.76 -7.70 23.69
CA LEU A 18 25.24 -7.99 22.35
C LEU A 18 23.77 -8.36 22.40
N GLU A 19 23.35 -9.22 23.33
CA GLU A 19 21.94 -9.59 23.52
C GLU A 19 21.05 -8.37 23.80
N ARG A 20 21.48 -7.47 24.70
CA ARG A 20 20.78 -6.21 24.95
C ARG A 20 20.70 -5.33 23.70
N SER A 21 21.77 -5.27 22.92
CA SER A 21 21.80 -4.49 21.68
C SER A 21 20.88 -5.09 20.62
N VAL A 22 20.85 -6.42 20.48
CA VAL A 22 19.93 -7.14 19.57
C VAL A 22 18.49 -6.90 19.99
N ALA A 23 18.16 -7.04 21.28
CA ALA A 23 16.81 -6.77 21.79
C ALA A 23 16.37 -5.33 21.50
N PHE A 24 17.26 -4.36 21.71
CA PHE A 24 17.00 -2.96 21.38
C PHE A 24 16.76 -2.75 19.88
N LEU A 25 17.61 -3.32 19.02
CA LEU A 25 17.48 -3.19 17.56
C LEU A 25 16.21 -3.86 17.03
N LEU A 26 15.83 -5.03 17.56
CA LEU A 26 14.56 -5.69 17.22
C LEU A 26 13.37 -4.82 17.60
N HIS A 27 13.40 -4.20 18.79
CA HIS A 27 12.36 -3.27 19.22
C HIS A 27 12.27 -2.04 18.29
N GLN A 28 13.41 -1.44 17.93
CA GLN A 28 13.42 -0.32 16.96
C GLN A 28 12.93 -0.75 15.58
N GLY A 29 13.30 -1.95 15.12
CA GLY A 29 12.84 -2.52 13.85
C GLY A 29 11.32 -2.66 13.82
N ALA A 30 10.72 -3.23 14.88
CA ALA A 30 9.27 -3.34 15.00
C ALA A 30 8.57 -1.97 15.01
N LYS A 31 9.14 -0.99 15.74
CA LYS A 31 8.62 0.38 15.80
C LYS A 31 8.65 1.08 14.43
N LEU A 32 9.74 0.93 13.69
CA LEU A 32 9.88 1.50 12.36
C LEU A 32 8.94 0.84 11.37
N ALA A 33 8.81 -0.50 11.42
CA ALA A 33 7.87 -1.24 10.57
C ALA A 33 6.42 -0.75 10.80
N ALA A 34 5.99 -0.61 12.06
CA ALA A 34 4.66 -0.10 12.38
C ALA A 34 4.45 1.34 11.88
N LYS A 35 5.47 2.19 11.97
CA LYS A 35 5.40 3.57 11.46
C LYS A 35 5.31 3.61 9.93
N CYS A 36 6.06 2.76 9.22
CA CYS A 36 5.96 2.65 7.77
C CYS A 36 4.56 2.21 7.35
N GLU A 37 4.00 1.20 8.01
CA GLU A 37 2.64 0.72 7.74
C GLU A 37 1.58 1.82 7.93
N ASP A 38 1.67 2.61 9.01
CA ASP A 38 0.76 3.75 9.25
C ASP A 38 0.90 4.83 8.17
N LEU A 39 2.14 5.17 7.78
CA LEU A 39 2.40 6.16 6.73
C LEU A 39 1.87 5.67 5.37
N GLU A 40 2.09 4.41 5.02
CA GLU A 40 1.56 3.82 3.79
C GLU A 40 0.04 3.78 3.79
N SER A 41 -0.57 3.36 4.90
CA SER A 41 -2.02 3.33 5.08
C SER A 41 -2.64 4.72 4.95
N ARG A 42 -2.03 5.75 5.55
CA ARG A 42 -2.49 7.15 5.43
C ARG A 42 -2.34 7.69 4.01
N SER A 43 -1.21 7.39 3.36
CA SER A 43 -0.94 7.80 1.98
C SER A 43 -1.93 7.18 1.00
N ARG A 44 -2.32 5.91 1.21
CA ARG A 44 -3.25 5.17 0.35
C ARG A 44 -4.73 5.31 0.74
N ARG A 45 -5.07 6.10 1.77
CA ARG A 45 -6.43 6.19 2.31
C ARG A 45 -7.48 6.57 1.26
N ASN A 46 -7.10 7.42 0.32
CA ASN A 46 -7.97 7.88 -0.76
C ASN A 46 -7.86 7.02 -2.02
N ASN A 47 -7.07 5.95 -1.99
CA ASN A 47 -6.87 5.09 -3.15
C ASN A 47 -7.86 3.92 -3.13
N VAL A 48 -8.42 3.62 -4.30
CA VAL A 48 -9.26 2.44 -4.55
C VAL A 48 -8.68 1.67 -5.71
N ARG A 49 -8.77 0.35 -5.63
CA ARG A 49 -8.28 -0.56 -6.66
C ARG A 49 -9.45 -1.33 -7.27
N ILE A 50 -9.71 -1.07 -8.55
CA ILE A 50 -10.81 -1.69 -9.29
C ILE A 50 -10.26 -2.80 -10.18
N HIS A 51 -10.81 -4.00 -10.03
CA HIS A 51 -10.43 -5.20 -10.78
C HIS A 51 -11.46 -5.54 -11.85
N GLY A 52 -11.07 -6.35 -12.84
CA GLY A 52 -12.01 -6.92 -13.83
C GLY A 52 -12.37 -6.02 -15.02
N ILE A 53 -11.86 -4.78 -15.08
CA ILE A 53 -12.08 -3.91 -16.24
C ILE A 53 -11.18 -4.38 -17.40
N PRO A 54 -11.71 -4.74 -18.57
CA PRO A 54 -10.90 -5.21 -19.70
C PRO A 54 -9.86 -4.15 -20.12
N GLU A 55 -8.64 -4.58 -20.45
CA GLU A 55 -7.55 -3.69 -20.87
C GLU A 55 -7.95 -2.87 -22.11
N GLY A 56 -7.79 -1.54 -22.04
CA GLY A 56 -8.07 -0.65 -23.17
C GLY A 56 -9.50 -0.13 -23.24
N SER A 57 -10.38 -0.55 -22.33
CA SER A 57 -11.76 -0.03 -22.23
C SER A 57 -11.80 1.49 -21.98
N GLU A 58 -10.78 2.01 -21.32
CA GLU A 58 -10.71 3.42 -20.92
C GLU A 58 -10.20 4.35 -22.02
N LYS A 59 -9.64 3.78 -23.09
CA LYS A 59 -9.03 4.52 -24.21
C LYS A 59 -8.02 5.56 -23.70
N ASN A 60 -8.21 6.83 -24.06
CA ASN A 60 -7.30 7.94 -23.72
C ASN A 60 -7.71 8.70 -22.45
N ASP A 61 -8.89 8.42 -21.86
CA ASP A 61 -9.39 9.12 -20.68
C ASP A 61 -9.83 8.13 -19.59
N THR A 62 -8.87 7.76 -18.75
CA THR A 62 -9.11 6.88 -17.61
C THR A 62 -9.96 7.53 -16.53
N ILE A 63 -9.86 8.84 -16.35
CA ILE A 63 -10.60 9.56 -15.29
C ILE A 63 -12.08 9.63 -15.66
N GLY A 64 -12.41 10.08 -16.88
CA GLY A 64 -13.79 10.13 -17.35
C GLY A 64 -14.43 8.75 -17.41
N PHE A 65 -13.70 7.73 -17.90
CA PHE A 65 -14.17 6.35 -17.91
C PHE A 65 -14.53 5.85 -16.50
N ILE A 66 -13.64 6.01 -15.52
CA ILE A 66 -13.89 5.55 -14.15
C ILE A 66 -15.01 6.34 -13.49
N SER A 67 -15.07 7.66 -13.70
CA SER A 67 -16.13 8.48 -13.13
C SER A 67 -17.51 8.03 -13.64
N GLY A 68 -17.64 7.79 -14.94
CA GLY A 68 -18.86 7.25 -15.54
C GLY A 68 -19.15 5.82 -15.08
N PHE A 69 -18.13 4.96 -15.00
CA PHE A 69 -18.26 3.59 -14.51
C PHE A 69 -18.83 3.56 -13.10
N ILE A 70 -18.20 4.25 -12.15
CA ILE A 70 -18.64 4.35 -10.75
C ILE A 70 -20.06 4.90 -10.67
N ARG A 71 -20.33 6.00 -11.38
CA ARG A 71 -21.67 6.63 -11.38
C ARG A 71 -22.75 5.69 -11.88
N SER A 72 -22.47 4.92 -12.94
CA SER A 72 -23.42 3.96 -13.51
C SER A 72 -23.61 2.72 -12.64
N SER A 73 -22.52 2.18 -12.06
CA SER A 73 -22.57 0.95 -11.26
C SER A 73 -23.20 1.16 -9.89
N LEU A 74 -22.94 2.31 -9.25
CA LEU A 74 -23.41 2.62 -7.90
C LEU A 74 -24.62 3.55 -7.87
N GLN A 75 -25.14 3.95 -9.03
CA GLN A 75 -26.30 4.84 -9.16
C GLN A 75 -26.15 6.15 -8.36
N ILE A 76 -24.91 6.68 -8.32
CA ILE A 76 -24.60 7.90 -7.58
C ILE A 76 -25.31 9.09 -8.24
N PRO A 77 -26.02 9.94 -7.47
CA PRO A 77 -26.68 11.12 -8.02
C PRO A 77 -25.73 12.03 -8.79
N ALA A 78 -26.22 12.66 -9.85
CA ALA A 78 -25.39 13.54 -10.70
C ALA A 78 -24.80 14.73 -9.93
N GLU A 79 -25.47 15.14 -8.84
CA GLU A 79 -25.10 16.21 -7.91
C GLU A 79 -23.86 15.89 -7.09
N VAL A 80 -23.54 14.60 -6.89
CA VAL A 80 -22.34 14.19 -6.18
C VAL A 80 -21.15 14.29 -7.13
N ASP A 81 -20.24 15.19 -6.78
CA ASP A 81 -18.99 15.38 -7.50
C ASP A 81 -17.95 14.34 -7.05
N ILE A 82 -17.67 13.37 -7.92
CA ILE A 82 -16.82 12.20 -7.63
C ILE A 82 -15.31 12.58 -7.56
N ARG A 83 -14.92 13.79 -7.99
CA ARG A 83 -13.53 14.34 -8.05
C ARG A 83 -12.41 13.32 -7.87
N ILE A 84 -11.96 12.78 -9.00
CA ILE A 84 -10.81 11.89 -9.07
C ILE A 84 -9.58 12.76 -9.37
N GLU A 85 -8.58 12.68 -8.49
CA GLU A 85 -7.30 13.35 -8.70
C GLU A 85 -6.48 12.62 -9.77
N ARG A 86 -6.42 11.28 -9.68
CA ARG A 86 -5.65 10.43 -10.59
C ARG A 86 -6.34 9.09 -10.81
N ALA A 87 -6.36 8.60 -12.04
CA ALA A 87 -6.74 7.23 -12.36
C ALA A 87 -5.75 6.64 -13.37
N HIS A 88 -5.23 5.45 -13.08
CA HIS A 88 -4.27 4.78 -13.96
C HIS A 88 -4.27 3.27 -13.72
N ARG A 89 -3.87 2.49 -14.73
CA ARG A 89 -3.59 1.06 -14.56
C ARG A 89 -2.37 0.87 -13.67
N SER A 90 -2.37 -0.22 -12.90
CA SER A 90 -1.21 -0.66 -12.14
C SER A 90 0.01 -0.82 -13.04
N LEU A 91 1.19 -0.47 -12.53
CA LEU A 91 2.48 -0.53 -13.23
C LEU A 91 2.99 -1.95 -13.52
N LEU A 92 2.16 -2.97 -13.31
CA LEU A 92 2.46 -4.35 -13.67
C LEU A 92 2.59 -4.48 -15.20
N ALA A 93 3.38 -5.47 -15.63
CA ALA A 93 3.51 -5.82 -17.03
C ALA A 93 2.12 -6.12 -17.63
N LYS A 94 1.85 -5.58 -18.82
CA LYS A 94 0.59 -5.84 -19.52
C LYS A 94 0.48 -7.35 -19.77
N PRO A 95 -0.64 -7.99 -19.41
CA PRO A 95 -0.90 -9.39 -19.77
C PRO A 95 -0.70 -9.60 -21.27
N LYS A 96 0.11 -10.60 -21.65
CA LYS A 96 0.39 -10.93 -23.06
C LYS A 96 -0.78 -11.66 -23.73
N GLU A 97 -1.56 -12.37 -22.93
CA GLU A 97 -2.69 -13.21 -23.36
C GLU A 97 -3.95 -12.87 -22.57
N ASN A 98 -5.12 -13.09 -23.17
CA ASN A 98 -6.43 -12.93 -22.53
C ASN A 98 -6.69 -13.94 -21.39
N THR A 99 -5.77 -14.85 -21.13
CA THR A 99 -5.80 -15.86 -20.06
C THR A 99 -5.41 -15.28 -18.70
N ALA A 100 -4.63 -14.19 -18.68
CA ALA A 100 -4.21 -13.53 -17.44
C ALA A 100 -5.16 -12.37 -17.08
N PRO A 101 -5.40 -12.13 -15.78
CA PRO A 101 -6.36 -11.11 -15.35
C PRO A 101 -5.90 -9.70 -15.78
N PRO A 102 -6.84 -8.81 -16.18
CA PRO A 102 -6.50 -7.45 -16.54
C PRO A 102 -5.91 -6.69 -15.35
N ARG A 103 -4.99 -5.75 -15.61
CA ARG A 103 -4.36 -4.98 -14.53
C ARG A 103 -5.40 -4.14 -13.82
N ALA A 104 -5.38 -4.12 -12.51
CA ALA A 104 -6.29 -3.26 -11.77
C ALA A 104 -6.08 -1.78 -12.11
N ILE A 105 -7.15 -0.99 -12.04
CA ILE A 105 -7.08 0.47 -12.10
C ILE A 105 -6.98 0.99 -10.68
N ILE A 106 -5.99 1.82 -10.43
CA ILE A 106 -5.78 2.54 -9.18
C ILE A 106 -6.37 3.94 -9.35
N VAL A 107 -7.33 4.27 -8.50
CA VAL A 107 -8.07 5.54 -8.50
C VAL A 107 -7.77 6.26 -7.20
N CYS A 108 -7.26 7.49 -7.28
CA CYS A 108 -7.05 8.38 -6.15
C CYS A 108 -8.17 9.43 -6.14
N PHE A 109 -8.98 9.41 -5.09
CA PHE A 109 -10.03 10.40 -4.88
C PHE A 109 -9.47 11.65 -4.21
N LEU A 110 -10.00 12.81 -4.59
CA LEU A 110 -9.63 14.07 -3.94
C LEU A 110 -10.24 14.16 -2.53
N ASP A 111 -11.44 13.61 -2.34
CA ASP A 111 -12.17 13.62 -1.06
C ASP A 111 -12.37 12.20 -0.53
N TYR A 112 -11.91 11.95 0.70
CA TYR A 112 -12.07 10.66 1.37
C TYR A 112 -13.54 10.29 1.58
N ARG A 113 -14.43 11.27 1.75
CA ARG A 113 -15.87 11.05 1.99
C ARG A 113 -16.55 10.47 0.75
N VAL A 114 -16.13 10.92 -0.42
CA VAL A 114 -16.59 10.40 -1.71
C VAL A 114 -16.09 8.96 -1.88
N LYS A 115 -14.80 8.72 -1.60
CA LYS A 115 -14.23 7.36 -1.61
C LYS A 115 -15.00 6.40 -0.70
N GLU A 116 -15.40 6.84 0.49
CA GLU A 116 -16.21 6.02 1.42
C GLU A 116 -17.61 5.71 0.88
N GLN A 117 -18.23 6.61 0.12
CA GLN A 117 -19.50 6.32 -0.55
C GLN A 117 -19.36 5.28 -1.66
N VAL A 118 -18.19 5.22 -2.30
CA VAL A 118 -17.91 4.27 -3.39
C VAL A 118 -17.61 2.85 -2.88
N ILE A 119 -17.07 2.70 -1.66
CA ILE A 119 -16.70 1.39 -1.09
C ILE A 119 -17.79 0.78 -0.18
N LYS A 120 -18.75 1.59 0.30
CA LYS A 120 -19.87 1.09 1.12
C LYS A 120 -20.71 0.04 0.39
#